data_AF-A0A6G3XRD1-F1
#
_entry.id   AF-A0A6G3XRD1-F1
#
_cell.length_a   1.000
_cell.length_b   1.000
_cell.length_c   1.000
_cell.angle_alpha   90.00
_cell.angle_beta   90.00
_cell.angle_gamma   90.00
#
_symmetry.space_group_name_H-M   'P 1'
#
loop_
_entity.id
_entity.type
_entity.pdbx_description
1 polymer ?
#
loop_
_entity_poly.entity_id
_entity_poly.type
_entity_poly.pdbx_seq_one_letter_code
_entity_poly.pdbx_strand_id
1 'polypeptide(L)'
;MISTAIRLARVGSRSELAAALLMGLGYPCVMLAALIPHIWFFAAATAVTYAADWYLHQKGSYLVNRLGKVRAGLSIRFLLRQLMVILLLARLDLAESPLFYSAVACFLLFYGLQAPHGALTTLIRLRRTMPVVTRNVDLHAVRIPDAPPGALLRRSAEKMLHLDIPAVAGILIAAGTGEDVIGYAGIGLTLLLALLYLGALVPYVRRGRLAPPA
;
A
#
# COMPACT_ATOMS: atom_id res chain seq x y z
N MET A 1 13.52 9.96 -31.24
CA MET A 1 14.01 9.21 -30.05
C MET A 1 12.93 8.91 -29.00
N ILE A 2 12.00 9.83 -28.73
CA ILE A 2 10.91 9.64 -27.74
C ILE A 2 9.95 8.48 -28.11
N SER A 3 9.69 8.24 -29.41
CA SER A 3 8.76 7.17 -29.84
C SER A 3 9.32 5.76 -29.64
N THR A 4 10.65 5.59 -29.69
CA THR A 4 11.33 4.31 -29.46
C THR A 4 11.33 3.96 -27.97
N ALA A 5 11.60 4.93 -27.09
CA ALA A 5 11.55 4.74 -25.64
C ALA A 5 10.15 4.37 -25.14
N ILE A 6 9.10 4.99 -25.69
CA ILE A 6 7.69 4.66 -25.39
C ILE A 6 7.35 3.23 -25.83
N ARG A 7 7.83 2.80 -27.00
CA ARG A 7 7.64 1.44 -27.51
C ARG A 7 8.45 0.39 -26.73
N LEU A 8 9.68 0.71 -26.33
CA LEU A 8 10.56 -0.16 -25.54
C LEU A 8 10.04 -0.35 -24.12
N ALA A 9 9.57 0.72 -23.49
CA ALA A 9 8.95 0.66 -22.16
C ALA A 9 7.47 0.21 -22.20
N ARG A 10 6.88 0.02 -23.40
CA ARG A 10 5.47 -0.33 -23.64
C ARG A 10 4.50 0.47 -22.76
N VAL A 11 4.68 1.78 -22.78
CA VAL A 11 3.92 2.71 -21.95
C VAL A 11 2.81 3.36 -22.79
N GLY A 12 1.59 3.45 -22.25
CA GLY A 12 0.44 3.95 -23.01
C GLY A 12 0.48 5.46 -23.28
N SER A 13 1.25 6.22 -22.49
CA SER A 13 1.31 7.68 -22.56
C SER A 13 2.63 8.28 -22.08
N ARG A 14 2.98 9.48 -22.56
CA ARG A 14 4.18 10.24 -22.09
C ARG A 14 4.14 10.49 -20.57
N SER A 15 2.96 10.68 -20.01
CA SER A 15 2.75 10.89 -18.58
C SER A 15 3.09 9.65 -17.73
N GLU A 16 2.79 8.45 -18.22
CA GLU A 16 3.18 7.22 -17.53
C GLU A 16 4.70 6.97 -17.61
N LEU A 17 5.35 7.39 -18.70
CA LEU A 17 6.81 7.29 -18.84
C LEU A 17 7.48 8.24 -17.85
N ALA A 18 6.99 9.47 -17.72
CA ALA A 18 7.46 10.41 -16.72
C ALA A 18 7.26 9.87 -15.30
N ALA A 19 6.09 9.31 -14.98
CA ALA A 19 5.84 8.69 -13.68
C ALA A 19 6.76 7.49 -13.41
N ALA A 20 7.04 6.66 -14.42
CA ALA A 20 7.96 5.54 -14.30
C ALA A 20 9.42 6.00 -14.07
N LEU A 21 9.85 7.06 -14.76
CA LEU A 21 11.17 7.68 -14.54
C LEU A 21 11.28 8.30 -13.14
N LEU A 22 10.25 9.05 -12.72
CA LEU A 22 10.18 9.62 -11.37
C LEU A 22 10.20 8.52 -10.30
N MET A 23 9.53 7.40 -10.55
CA MET A 23 9.59 6.25 -9.66
C MET A 23 10.99 5.61 -9.64
N GLY A 24 11.60 5.38 -10.80
CA GLY A 24 12.92 4.77 -10.93
C GLY A 24 14.05 5.61 -10.33
N LEU A 25 13.99 6.94 -10.47
CA LEU A 25 14.94 7.87 -9.89
C LEU A 25 14.62 8.22 -8.43
N GLY A 26 13.34 8.17 -8.05
CA GLY A 26 12.88 8.53 -6.72
C GLY A 26 13.44 7.63 -5.62
N TYR A 27 13.53 6.31 -5.83
CA TYR A 27 14.13 5.40 -4.83
C TYR A 27 15.61 5.68 -4.56
N PRO A 28 16.49 5.84 -5.59
CA PRO A 28 17.84 6.33 -5.40
C PRO A 28 17.91 7.67 -4.65
N CYS A 29 17.04 8.62 -4.99
CA CYS A 29 16.99 9.91 -4.28
C CYS A 29 16.59 9.77 -2.81
N VAL A 30 15.60 8.94 -2.49
CA VAL A 30 15.20 8.62 -1.10
C VAL A 30 16.36 7.98 -0.34
N MET A 31 17.08 7.05 -0.98
CA MET A 31 18.24 6.38 -0.39
C MET A 31 19.38 7.37 -0.12
N LEU A 32 19.69 8.27 -1.06
CA LEU A 32 20.68 9.33 -0.87
C LEU A 32 20.25 10.29 0.25
N ALA A 33 18.96 10.63 0.31
CA ALA A 33 18.43 11.50 1.36
C ALA A 33 18.57 10.89 2.76
N ALA A 34 18.37 9.58 2.88
CA ALA A 34 18.61 8.86 4.12
C ALA A 34 20.10 8.81 4.49
N LEU A 35 20.99 8.74 3.49
CA LEU A 35 22.43 8.64 3.72
C LEU A 35 23.08 9.97 4.12
N ILE A 36 22.56 11.10 3.60
CA ILE A 36 22.97 12.51 3.89
C ILE A 36 22.15 13.11 5.06
N PRO A 37 21.61 12.26 5.94
CA PRO A 37 20.42 12.50 6.80
C PRO A 37 19.64 13.83 6.61
N HIS A 38 19.12 14.10 5.42
CA HIS A 38 18.37 15.34 5.17
C HIS A 38 16.85 15.09 5.17
N ILE A 39 16.18 15.46 6.26
CA ILE A 39 14.76 15.16 6.52
C ILE A 39 13.84 15.71 5.42
N TRP A 40 13.95 17.00 5.07
CA TRP A 40 13.06 17.62 4.08
C TRP A 40 13.26 17.08 2.66
N PHE A 41 14.51 16.80 2.28
CA PHE A 41 14.83 16.16 1.01
C PHE A 41 14.26 14.73 0.96
N PHE A 42 14.38 13.98 2.06
CA PHE A 42 13.78 12.65 2.19
C PHE A 42 12.25 12.71 2.08
N ALA A 43 11.61 13.66 2.77
CA ALA A 43 10.16 13.86 2.73
C ALA A 43 9.67 14.19 1.31
N ALA A 44 10.34 15.10 0.62
CA ALA A 44 10.02 15.47 -0.76
C ALA A 44 10.19 14.27 -1.72
N ALA A 45 11.32 13.56 -1.66
CA ALA A 45 11.57 12.39 -2.50
C ALA A 45 10.57 11.25 -2.22
N THR A 46 10.21 11.06 -0.95
CA THR A 46 9.20 10.08 -0.52
C THR A 46 7.80 10.47 -1.01
N ALA A 47 7.44 11.76 -0.95
CA ALA A 47 6.17 12.25 -1.48
C ALA A 47 6.06 12.04 -2.99
N VAL A 48 7.14 12.35 -3.74
CA VAL A 48 7.19 12.13 -5.20
C VAL A 48 7.02 10.66 -5.54
N THR A 49 7.66 9.75 -4.80
CA THR A 49 7.51 8.31 -5.04
C THR A 49 6.12 7.79 -4.69
N TYR A 50 5.43 8.35 -3.68
CA TYR A 50 4.02 8.02 -3.42
C TYR A 50 3.10 8.53 -4.55
N ALA A 51 3.29 9.78 -4.98
CA ALA A 51 2.48 10.39 -6.03
C ALA A 51 2.66 9.66 -7.38
N ALA A 52 3.90 9.31 -7.73
CA ALA A 52 4.19 8.53 -8.93
C ALA A 52 3.55 7.14 -8.86
N ASP A 53 3.64 6.45 -7.72
CA ASP A 53 3.06 5.13 -7.56
C ASP A 53 1.53 5.16 -7.64
N TRP A 54 0.90 6.13 -6.97
CA TRP A 54 -0.55 6.33 -7.04
C TRP A 54 -1.02 6.64 -8.47
N TYR A 55 -0.29 7.49 -9.20
CA TYR A 55 -0.61 7.82 -10.59
C TYR A 55 -0.52 6.60 -11.52
N LEU A 56 0.54 5.80 -11.38
CA LEU A 56 0.78 4.59 -12.16
C LEU A 56 -0.31 3.52 -11.89
N HIS A 57 -0.76 3.39 -10.65
CA HIS A 57 -1.86 2.49 -10.28
C HIS A 57 -3.22 2.99 -10.75
N GLN A 58 -3.47 4.31 -10.68
CA GLN A 58 -4.72 4.91 -11.14
C GLN A 58 -4.95 4.65 -12.62
N LYS A 59 -3.89 4.74 -13.43
CA LYS A 59 -3.92 4.47 -14.87
C LYS A 59 -3.88 2.99 -15.24
N GLY A 60 -3.72 2.08 -14.28
CA GLY A 60 -3.62 0.64 -14.55
C GLY A 60 -2.46 0.30 -15.49
N SER A 61 -1.34 1.04 -15.37
CA SER A 61 -0.26 0.95 -16.35
C SER A 61 0.33 -0.47 -16.40
N TYR A 62 0.54 -0.98 -17.61
CA TYR A 62 1.08 -2.32 -17.88
C TYR A 62 2.47 -2.53 -17.22
N LEU A 63 3.20 -1.44 -16.98
CA LEU A 63 4.46 -1.43 -16.23
C LEU A 63 4.31 -1.94 -14.79
N VAL A 64 3.25 -1.56 -14.08
CA VAL A 64 3.02 -2.01 -12.69
C VAL A 64 2.81 -3.53 -12.65
N ASN A 65 2.06 -4.06 -13.62
CA ASN A 65 1.87 -5.50 -13.78
C ASN A 65 3.17 -6.23 -14.16
N ARG A 66 4.08 -5.61 -14.90
CA ARG A 66 5.40 -6.20 -15.21
C ARG A 66 6.35 -6.12 -14.03
N LEU A 67 6.36 -5.02 -13.27
CA LEU A 67 7.15 -4.91 -12.03
C LEU A 67 6.77 -6.01 -11.03
N GLY A 68 5.47 -6.32 -10.92
CA GLY A 68 5.00 -7.50 -10.17
C GLY A 68 5.62 -8.83 -10.63
N LYS A 69 5.88 -9.01 -11.93
CA LYS A 69 6.52 -10.23 -12.48
C LYS A 69 8.01 -10.34 -12.15
N VAL A 70 8.69 -9.23 -11.88
CA VAL A 70 10.13 -9.20 -11.52
C VAL A 70 10.31 -9.12 -10.00
N ARG A 71 9.31 -9.50 -9.21
CA ARG A 71 9.27 -9.32 -7.74
C ARG A 71 9.45 -7.85 -7.31
N ALA A 72 9.27 -6.87 -8.18
CA ALA A 72 9.14 -5.44 -7.80
C ALA A 72 7.66 -5.09 -7.53
N GLY A 73 6.96 -5.98 -6.83
CA GLY A 73 5.54 -5.83 -6.51
C GLY A 73 5.27 -4.64 -5.56
N LEU A 74 3.99 -4.32 -5.38
CA LEU A 74 3.54 -3.22 -4.50
C LEU A 74 4.08 -3.37 -3.07
N SER A 75 4.05 -4.58 -2.50
CA SER A 75 4.53 -4.86 -1.14
C SER A 75 6.04 -4.68 -0.96
N ILE A 76 6.86 -4.98 -1.99
CA ILE A 76 8.31 -4.83 -1.89
C ILE A 76 8.72 -3.36 -1.97
N ARG A 77 8.08 -2.62 -2.88
CA ARG A 77 8.25 -1.16 -3.00
C ARG A 77 7.87 -0.40 -1.73
N PHE A 78 6.87 -0.91 -1.04
CA PHE A 78 6.44 -0.45 0.27
C PHE A 78 7.45 -0.79 1.38
N LEU A 79 7.87 -2.06 1.47
CA LEU A 79 8.85 -2.51 2.44
C LEU A 79 10.16 -1.71 2.32
N LEU A 80 10.66 -1.52 1.09
CA LEU A 80 11.84 -0.70 0.83
C LEU A 80 11.68 0.71 1.40
N ARG A 81 10.50 1.33 1.24
CA ARG A 81 10.24 2.67 1.77
C ARG A 81 10.28 2.71 3.30
N GLN A 82 9.64 1.74 3.96
CA GLN A 82 9.69 1.63 5.42
C GLN A 82 11.12 1.41 5.93
N LEU A 83 11.89 0.57 5.24
CA LEU A 83 13.32 0.36 5.55
C LEU A 83 14.14 1.63 5.35
N MET A 84 13.85 2.43 4.32
CA MET A 84 14.51 3.73 4.13
C MET A 84 14.16 4.74 5.22
N VAL A 85 12.94 4.72 5.77
CA VAL A 85 12.58 5.53 6.94
C VAL A 85 13.37 5.09 8.17
N ILE A 86 13.44 3.78 8.43
CA ILE A 86 14.25 3.24 9.54
C ILE A 86 15.72 3.64 9.38
N LEU A 87 16.26 3.54 8.15
CA LEU A 87 17.62 3.97 7.84
C LEU A 87 17.83 5.45 8.13
N LEU A 88 16.90 6.32 7.73
CA LEU A 88 16.97 7.75 8.02
C LEU A 88 17.02 8.00 9.53
N LEU A 89 16.14 7.37 10.32
CA LEU A 89 16.13 7.54 11.78
C LEU A 89 17.45 7.09 12.41
N ALA A 90 17.99 5.95 11.95
CA ALA A 90 19.29 5.47 12.39
C ALA A 90 20.42 6.46 12.05
N ARG A 91 20.33 7.14 10.90
CA ARG A 91 21.31 8.14 10.45
C ARG A 91 21.14 9.51 11.12
N LEU A 92 19.99 9.77 11.73
CA LEU A 92 19.73 10.95 12.56
C LEU A 92 20.15 10.76 14.03
N ASP A 93 20.86 9.67 14.35
CA ASP A 93 21.27 9.30 15.71
C ASP A 93 20.08 9.04 16.66
N LEU A 94 18.91 8.77 16.09
CA LEU A 94 17.68 8.45 16.83
C LEU A 94 17.52 6.95 17.07
N ALA A 95 18.55 6.13 16.83
CA ALA A 95 18.46 4.67 16.89
C ALA A 95 18.09 4.14 18.29
N GLU A 96 18.50 4.83 19.35
CA GLU A 96 18.17 4.49 20.74
C GLU A 96 16.88 5.17 21.24
N SER A 97 16.24 5.99 20.40
CA SER A 97 15.04 6.72 20.79
C SER A 97 13.83 5.77 20.89
N PRO A 98 12.90 6.01 21.84
CA PRO A 98 11.61 5.33 21.89
C PRO A 98 10.83 5.45 20.56
N LEU A 99 11.01 6.56 19.84
CA LEU A 99 10.43 6.79 18.51
C LEU A 99 10.90 5.71 17.51
N PHE A 100 12.20 5.39 17.47
CA PHE A 100 12.74 4.37 16.57
C PHE A 100 12.13 2.99 16.84
N TYR A 101 12.10 2.53 18.10
CA TYR A 101 11.50 1.24 18.46
C TYR A 101 10.01 1.20 18.11
N SER A 102 9.28 2.29 18.36
CA SER A 102 7.86 2.38 18.01
C SER A 102 7.62 2.34 16.50
N ALA A 103 8.47 2.98 15.69
CA ALA A 103 8.39 2.95 14.24
C ALA A 103 8.64 1.54 13.69
N VAL A 104 9.67 0.85 14.19
CA VAL A 104 9.98 -0.54 13.84
C VAL A 104 8.81 -1.46 14.20
N ALA A 105 8.30 -1.35 15.43
CA ALA A 105 7.15 -2.14 15.88
C ALA A 105 5.91 -1.87 15.03
N CYS A 106 5.62 -0.60 14.72
CA CYS A 106 4.52 -0.21 13.85
C CYS A 106 4.64 -0.84 12.47
N PHE A 107 5.79 -0.74 11.81
CA PHE A 107 5.98 -1.29 10.47
C PHE A 107 5.90 -2.82 10.45
N LEU A 108 6.45 -3.50 11.46
CA LEU A 108 6.34 -4.95 11.61
C LEU A 108 4.90 -5.40 11.82
N LEU A 109 4.18 -4.76 12.76
CA LEU A 109 2.77 -5.05 13.01
C LEU A 109 1.94 -4.79 11.76
N PHE A 110 2.14 -3.65 11.11
CA PHE A 110 1.42 -3.28 9.90
C PHE A 110 1.67 -4.28 8.77
N TYR A 111 2.92 -4.70 8.56
CA TYR A 111 3.23 -5.76 7.60
C TYR A 111 2.56 -7.09 7.97
N GLY A 112 2.56 -7.44 9.26
CA GLY A 112 1.81 -8.58 9.80
C GLY A 112 0.31 -8.50 9.51
N LEU A 113 -0.30 -7.32 9.60
CA LEU A 113 -1.72 -7.08 9.29
C LEU A 113 -2.05 -7.17 7.79
N GLN A 114 -1.06 -6.98 6.90
CA GLN A 114 -1.27 -7.13 5.46
C GLN A 114 -1.58 -8.58 5.07
N ALA A 115 -0.98 -9.56 5.75
CA ALA A 115 -1.20 -10.99 5.49
C ALA A 115 -2.67 -11.44 5.72
N PRO A 116 -3.31 -11.22 6.89
CA PRO A 116 -4.71 -11.55 7.09
C PRO A 116 -5.61 -10.74 6.16
N HIS A 117 -5.29 -9.48 5.86
CA HIS A 117 -6.07 -8.70 4.90
C HIS A 117 -6.04 -9.32 3.48
N GLY A 118 -4.85 -9.71 3.01
CA GLY A 118 -4.70 -10.44 1.75
C GLY A 118 -5.48 -11.75 1.74
N ALA A 119 -5.43 -12.50 2.85
CA ALA A 119 -6.18 -13.74 3.01
C ALA A 119 -7.70 -13.49 2.99
N LEU A 120 -8.21 -12.54 3.77
CA LEU A 120 -9.64 -12.20 3.82
C LEU A 120 -10.16 -11.77 2.45
N THR A 121 -9.46 -10.87 1.77
CA THR A 121 -9.88 -10.39 0.45
C THR A 121 -9.85 -11.51 -0.60
N THR A 122 -8.89 -12.42 -0.53
CA THR A 122 -8.83 -13.61 -1.40
C THR A 122 -9.95 -14.59 -1.10
N LEU A 123 -10.20 -14.89 0.17
CA LEU A 123 -11.30 -15.77 0.61
C LEU A 123 -12.66 -15.21 0.17
N ILE A 124 -12.90 -13.91 0.35
CA ILE A 124 -14.13 -13.24 -0.10
C ILE A 124 -14.30 -13.42 -1.60
N ARG A 125 -13.24 -13.22 -2.40
CA ARG A 125 -13.29 -13.42 -3.86
C ARG A 125 -13.60 -14.87 -4.22
N LEU A 126 -12.84 -15.83 -3.67
CA LEU A 126 -13.03 -17.26 -3.94
C LEU A 126 -14.43 -17.76 -3.58
N ARG A 127 -14.99 -17.28 -2.46
CA ARG A 127 -16.33 -17.66 -1.98
C ARG A 127 -17.47 -17.00 -2.78
N ARG A 128 -17.19 -15.94 -3.53
CA ARG A 128 -18.19 -15.17 -4.29
C ARG A 128 -18.09 -15.36 -5.81
N THR A 129 -17.02 -15.96 -6.32
CA THR A 129 -16.95 -16.39 -7.72
C THR A 129 -17.90 -17.55 -7.93
N MET A 130 -19.01 -17.32 -8.62
CA MET A 130 -19.95 -18.38 -8.99
C MET A 130 -19.33 -19.27 -10.09
N PRO A 131 -19.39 -20.60 -9.96
CA PRO A 131 -18.78 -21.53 -10.92
C PRO A 131 -19.49 -21.56 -12.28
N VAL A 132 -20.74 -21.09 -12.35
CA VAL A 132 -21.54 -21.04 -13.58
C VAL A 132 -22.11 -19.63 -13.77
N VAL A 133 -22.10 -19.15 -15.00
CA VAL A 133 -22.71 -17.87 -15.38
C VAL A 133 -24.24 -18.00 -15.24
N THR A 134 -24.80 -17.51 -14.15
CA THR A 134 -26.24 -17.55 -13.84
C THR A 134 -27.04 -16.46 -14.59
N ARG A 135 -26.74 -16.25 -15.87
CA ARG A 135 -27.50 -15.30 -16.69
C ARG A 135 -28.88 -15.92 -16.97
N ASN A 136 -29.95 -15.28 -16.49
CA ASN A 136 -31.36 -15.72 -16.53
C ASN A 136 -31.80 -16.83 -15.55
N VAL A 137 -31.04 -17.11 -14.48
CA VAL A 137 -31.56 -17.96 -13.38
C VAL A 137 -32.14 -17.05 -12.31
N ASP A 138 -33.43 -17.23 -11.99
CA ASP A 138 -34.05 -16.50 -10.88
C ASP A 138 -33.49 -17.04 -9.56
N LEU A 139 -32.56 -16.27 -8.99
CA LEU A 139 -31.90 -16.59 -7.73
C LEU A 139 -32.67 -16.03 -6.53
N HIS A 140 -33.85 -15.43 -6.71
CA HIS A 140 -34.57 -14.76 -5.61
C HIS A 140 -35.03 -15.74 -4.51
N ALA A 141 -35.19 -17.03 -4.83
CA ALA A 141 -35.47 -18.10 -3.87
C ALA A 141 -34.24 -18.48 -3.01
N VAL A 142 -33.03 -18.31 -3.55
CA VAL A 142 -31.76 -18.52 -2.85
C VAL A 142 -31.39 -17.17 -2.24
N ARG A 143 -31.74 -16.92 -0.97
CA ARG A 143 -31.47 -15.65 -0.26
C ARG A 143 -29.96 -15.36 -0.18
N ILE A 144 -29.34 -14.95 -1.28
CA ILE A 144 -27.93 -14.62 -1.40
C ILE A 144 -27.73 -13.27 -0.71
N PRO A 145 -26.92 -13.20 0.36
CA PRO A 145 -26.66 -11.95 1.05
C PRO A 145 -25.88 -10.98 0.18
N ASP A 146 -26.09 -9.68 0.41
CA ASP A 146 -25.46 -8.60 -0.35
C ASP A 146 -23.93 -8.75 -0.44
N ALA A 147 -23.41 -8.39 -1.60
CA ALA A 147 -21.97 -8.33 -1.84
C ALA A 147 -21.32 -7.24 -0.97
N PRO A 148 -20.03 -7.37 -0.62
CA PRO A 148 -19.29 -6.30 0.02
C PRO A 148 -19.29 -5.05 -0.89
N PRO A 149 -19.29 -3.83 -0.32
CA PRO A 149 -19.24 -2.62 -1.12
C PRO A 149 -18.04 -2.68 -2.07
N GLY A 150 -18.26 -2.40 -3.35
CA GLY A 150 -17.19 -2.43 -4.35
C GLY A 150 -16.00 -1.54 -3.97
N ALA A 151 -16.25 -0.48 -3.19
CA ALA A 151 -15.22 0.37 -2.62
C ALA A 151 -14.23 -0.39 -1.71
N LEU A 152 -14.65 -1.37 -0.92
CA LEU A 152 -13.75 -2.12 -0.02
C LEU A 152 -12.87 -3.11 -0.79
N LEU A 153 -13.39 -3.72 -1.85
CA LEU A 153 -12.68 -4.77 -2.59
C LEU A 153 -11.90 -4.23 -3.80
N ARG A 154 -12.29 -3.08 -4.35
CA ARG A 154 -11.58 -2.44 -5.45
C ARG A 154 -10.24 -1.92 -4.96
N ARG A 155 -9.16 -2.48 -5.51
CA ARG A 155 -7.76 -2.12 -5.20
C ARG A 155 -7.44 -2.21 -3.71
N SER A 156 -7.96 -3.26 -3.05
CA SER A 156 -7.80 -3.46 -1.61
C SER A 156 -6.33 -3.51 -1.16
N ALA A 157 -5.46 -4.14 -1.95
CA ALA A 157 -4.03 -4.20 -1.66
C ALA A 157 -3.37 -2.80 -1.65
N GLU A 158 -3.71 -1.95 -2.62
CA GLU A 158 -3.20 -0.57 -2.71
C GLU A 158 -3.70 0.29 -1.56
N LYS A 159 -4.99 0.18 -1.22
CA LYS A 159 -5.56 0.92 -0.08
C LYS A 159 -4.91 0.53 1.23
N MET A 160 -4.74 -0.77 1.46
CA MET A 160 -4.09 -1.25 2.67
C MET A 160 -2.65 -0.74 2.75
N LEU A 161 -1.92 -0.68 1.62
CA LEU A 161 -0.55 -0.19 1.62
C LEU A 161 -0.49 1.31 1.87
N HIS A 162 -1.35 2.14 1.28
CA HIS A 162 -1.36 3.59 1.54
C HIS A 162 -1.85 4.00 2.93
N LEU A 163 -2.37 3.08 3.75
CA LEU A 163 -2.67 3.37 5.15
C LEU A 163 -1.41 3.62 6.00
N ASP A 164 -0.20 3.42 5.46
CA ASP A 164 1.07 3.73 6.13
C ASP A 164 1.46 5.20 6.13
N ILE A 165 0.86 6.00 5.23
CA ILE A 165 1.19 7.41 5.02
C ILE A 165 1.14 8.20 6.34
N PRO A 166 0.13 8.02 7.22
CA PRO A 166 0.10 8.72 8.50
C PRO A 166 1.29 8.39 9.40
N ALA A 167 1.73 7.13 9.47
CA ALA A 167 2.91 6.75 10.24
C ALA A 167 4.18 7.36 9.65
N VAL A 168 4.38 7.26 8.34
CA VAL A 168 5.56 7.83 7.67
C VAL A 168 5.59 9.35 7.85
N ALA A 169 4.48 10.04 7.62
CA ALA A 169 4.39 11.49 7.81
C ALA A 169 4.61 11.89 9.27
N GLY A 170 3.97 11.21 10.22
CA GLY A 170 4.12 11.48 11.65
C GLY A 170 5.55 11.28 12.13
N ILE A 171 6.19 10.19 11.73
CA ILE A 171 7.59 9.88 12.09
C ILE A 171 8.55 10.94 11.50
N LEU A 172 8.35 11.36 10.25
CA LEU A 172 9.18 12.40 9.63
C LEU A 172 9.00 13.76 10.28
N ILE A 173 7.77 14.13 10.66
CA ILE A 173 7.50 15.39 11.36
C ILE A 173 8.11 15.34 12.76
N ALA A 174 7.93 14.24 13.51
CA ALA A 174 8.54 14.05 14.83
C ALA A 174 10.08 14.15 14.75
N ALA A 175 10.70 13.47 13.79
CA ALA A 175 12.14 13.55 13.58
C ALA A 175 12.63 14.96 13.21
N GLY A 176 11.82 15.76 12.52
CA GLY A 176 12.18 17.13 12.12
C GLY A 176 11.89 18.21 13.17
N THR A 177 10.91 17.99 14.04
CA THR A 177 10.44 18.95 15.06
C THR A 177 10.92 18.62 16.46
N GLY A 178 11.32 17.37 16.70
CA GLY A 178 11.62 16.84 18.03
C GLY A 178 10.37 16.49 18.86
N GLU A 179 9.17 16.65 18.30
CA GLU A 179 7.92 16.32 18.99
C GLU A 179 7.48 14.87 18.72
N ASP A 180 7.89 13.96 19.60
CA ASP A 180 7.57 12.53 19.48
C ASP A 180 6.07 12.22 19.50
N VAL A 181 5.26 13.10 20.12
CA VAL A 181 3.79 12.97 20.20
C VAL A 181 3.17 12.86 18.80
N ILE A 182 3.66 13.63 17.83
CA ILE A 182 3.16 13.61 16.45
C ILE A 182 3.49 12.26 15.78
N GLY A 183 4.67 11.72 16.08
CA GLY A 183 5.11 10.40 15.61
C GLY A 183 4.22 9.28 16.13
N TYR A 184 3.95 9.28 17.44
CA TYR A 184 3.06 8.29 18.06
C TYR A 184 1.62 8.40 17.56
N ALA A 185 1.12 9.62 17.34
CA ALA A 185 -0.21 9.83 16.77
C ALA A 185 -0.31 9.24 15.35
N GLY A 186 0.70 9.44 14.51
CA GLY A 186 0.75 8.86 13.16
C GLY A 186 0.82 7.33 13.15
N ILE A 187 1.61 6.75 14.06
CA ILE A 187 1.70 5.30 14.28
C ILE A 187 0.35 4.73 14.72
N GLY A 188 -0.25 5.32 15.76
CA GLY A 188 -1.54 4.89 16.30
C GLY A 188 -2.64 4.96 15.25
N LEU A 189 -2.70 6.05 14.48
CA LEU A 189 -3.68 6.24 13.42
C LEU A 189 -3.53 5.18 12.32
N THR A 190 -2.30 4.86 11.92
CA THR A 190 -2.02 3.84 10.89
C THR A 190 -2.52 2.46 11.31
N LEU A 191 -2.19 2.04 12.55
CA LEU A 191 -2.62 0.75 13.08
C LEU A 191 -4.14 0.70 13.28
N LEU A 192 -4.74 1.78 13.79
CA LEU A 192 -6.19 1.90 13.96
C LEU A 192 -6.90 1.75 12.61
N LEU A 193 -6.46 2.46 11.56
CA LEU A 193 -7.06 2.38 10.24
C LEU A 193 -6.91 0.99 9.63
N ALA A 194 -5.77 0.33 9.80
CA ALA A 194 -5.56 -1.04 9.33
C ALA A 194 -6.50 -2.04 10.03
N LEU A 195 -6.67 -1.91 11.35
CA LEU A 195 -7.59 -2.73 12.14
C LEU A 195 -9.05 -2.46 11.77
N LEU A 196 -9.44 -1.20 11.58
CA LEU A 196 -10.78 -0.84 11.12
C LEU A 196 -11.07 -1.41 9.74
N TYR A 197 -10.10 -1.38 8.83
CA TYR A 197 -10.26 -1.95 7.49
C TYR A 197 -10.43 -3.48 7.53
N LEU A 198 -9.64 -4.17 8.34
CA LEU A 198 -9.81 -5.60 8.61
C LEU A 198 -11.17 -5.90 9.25
N GLY A 199 -11.55 -5.14 10.28
CA GLY A 199 -12.83 -5.27 10.98
C GLY A 199 -14.02 -5.07 10.06
N ALA A 200 -13.94 -4.16 9.10
CA ALA A 200 -14.96 -3.96 8.08
C ALA A 200 -15.09 -5.15 7.11
N LEU A 201 -14.03 -5.93 6.89
CA LEU A 201 -14.05 -7.11 6.01
C LEU A 201 -14.54 -8.39 6.72
N VAL A 202 -14.32 -8.51 8.02
CA VAL A 202 -14.69 -9.71 8.82
C VAL A 202 -16.17 -10.13 8.67
N PRO A 203 -17.17 -9.23 8.70
CA PRO A 203 -18.58 -9.60 8.55
C PRO A 203 -18.88 -10.34 7.25
N TYR A 204 -18.14 -10.05 6.18
CA TYR A 204 -18.34 -10.63 4.85
C TYR A 204 -17.74 -12.03 4.70
N VAL A 205 -16.96 -12.50 5.68
CA VAL A 205 -16.40 -13.86 5.74
C VAL A 205 -17.24 -14.77 6.65
N ARG A 206 -18.16 -14.22 7.46
CA ARG A 206 -18.98 -15.00 8.40
C ARG A 206 -19.90 -15.98 7.67
N ARG A 207 -19.98 -17.21 8.20
CA ARG A 207 -20.72 -18.35 7.61
C ARG A 207 -22.20 -18.06 7.30
N GLY A 208 -22.85 -17.19 8.07
CA GLY A 208 -24.24 -16.79 7.85
C GLY A 208 -24.49 -15.94 6.60
N ARG A 209 -23.43 -15.52 5.87
CA ARG A 209 -23.53 -14.84 4.58
C ARG A 209 -22.91 -15.62 3.41
N LEU A 210 -22.78 -16.93 3.54
CA LEU A 210 -22.28 -17.81 2.49
C LEU A 210 -23.46 -18.36 1.66
N ALA A 211 -23.25 -18.54 0.36
CA ALA A 211 -24.15 -19.38 -0.43
C ALA A 211 -24.14 -20.80 0.18
N PRO A 212 -25.30 -21.47 0.30
CA PRO A 212 -25.36 -22.84 0.80
C PRO A 212 -24.44 -23.74 -0.04
N PRO A 213 -23.77 -24.74 0.58
CA PRO A 213 -23.02 -25.73 -0.19
C PRO A 213 -23.96 -26.42 -1.17
N ALA A 214 -23.48 -26.60 -2.40
CA ALA A 214 -24.18 -27.32 -3.47
C ALA A 214 -24.31 -28.80 -3.14
#